data_AF-A0A2J6T3J5-F1
#
_entry.id   AF-A0A2J6T3J5-F1
#
_cell.length_a   1.000
_cell.length_b   1.000
_cell.length_c   1.000
_cell.angle_alpha   90.00
_cell.angle_beta   90.00
_cell.angle_gamma   90.00
#
_symmetry.space_group_name_H-M   'P 1'
#
loop_
_entity.id
_entity.type
_entity.pdbx_description
1 polymer ?
#
loop_
_entity_poly.entity_id
_entity_poly.type
_entity_poly.pdbx_seq_one_letter_code
_entity_poly.pdbx_strand_id
1 'polypeptide(L)'
;MWPGNDYFGYRYECATEYVQVMKDLWTKGRSDFKGKHFTMEDCGLLPLPSSDIKLIAAGQSGQLRTAFAAKYCDYNFTSGSGVNQPTAFKEANSRLVEASTIEGRNVSVLVSIHGHCRRNG
;
A
#
# COMPACT_ATOMS: atom_id res chain seq x y z
N MET A 1 -0.40 6.88 26.13
CA MET A 1 -0.82 8.05 25.33
C MET A 1 -0.21 7.89 23.94
N TRP A 2 -1.00 8.02 22.87
CA TRP A 2 -0.53 7.79 21.49
C TRP A 2 0.37 8.95 21.04
N PRO A 3 1.54 8.70 20.41
CA PRO A 3 2.56 9.72 20.13
C PRO A 3 2.22 10.74 19.02
N GLY A 4 0.96 10.84 18.58
CA GLY A 4 0.50 11.92 17.71
C GLY A 4 1.03 11.89 16.27
N ASN A 5 1.07 13.06 15.63
CA ASN A 5 1.27 13.25 14.18
C ASN A 5 2.71 12.97 13.70
N ASP A 6 3.72 13.22 14.54
CA ASP A 6 5.13 12.98 14.19
C ASP A 6 5.43 11.49 14.00
N TYR A 7 4.72 10.64 14.75
CA TYR A 7 4.75 9.20 14.56
C TYR A 7 4.08 8.76 13.24
N PHE A 8 3.34 9.63 12.51
CA PHE A 8 2.79 9.28 11.19
C PHE A 8 3.83 9.30 10.07
N GLY A 9 4.79 10.23 10.09
CA GLY A 9 5.88 10.27 9.11
C GLY A 9 6.80 9.06 9.26
N TYR A 10 7.23 8.80 10.49
CA TYR A 10 8.17 7.74 10.83
C TYR A 10 7.76 6.34 10.33
N ARG A 11 6.48 5.95 10.48
CA ARG A 11 6.02 4.63 9.98
C ARG A 11 6.08 4.50 8.47
N TYR A 12 5.83 5.58 7.73
CA TYR A 12 5.92 5.50 6.26
C TYR A 12 7.37 5.56 5.77
N GLU A 13 8.27 6.23 6.50
CA GLU A 13 9.72 6.11 6.28
C GLU A 13 10.18 4.67 6.49
N CYS A 14 9.87 4.08 7.66
CA CYS A 14 10.20 2.70 7.97
C CYS A 14 9.57 1.69 7.00
N ALA A 15 8.27 1.84 6.68
CA ALA A 15 7.59 0.98 5.72
C ALA A 15 8.17 1.09 4.29
N THR A 16 8.64 2.28 3.92
CA THR A 16 9.30 2.50 2.61
C THR A 16 10.58 1.69 2.53
N GLU A 17 11.45 1.80 3.53
CA GLU A 17 12.69 1.02 3.58
C GLU A 17 12.41 -0.48 3.61
N TYR A 18 11.43 -0.90 4.42
CA TYR A 18 11.00 -2.30 4.49
C TYR A 18 10.61 -2.85 3.12
N VAL A 19 9.75 -2.13 2.38
CA VAL A 19 9.32 -2.58 1.05
C VAL A 19 10.48 -2.59 0.04
N GLN A 20 11.44 -1.66 0.15
CA GLN A 20 12.62 -1.68 -0.70
C GLN A 20 13.47 -2.93 -0.47
N VAL A 21 13.73 -3.29 0.79
CA VAL A 21 14.43 -4.53 1.14
C VAL A 21 13.67 -5.74 0.60
N MET A 22 12.36 -5.84 0.85
CA MET A 22 11.57 -6.99 0.41
C MET A 22 11.56 -7.11 -1.12
N LYS A 23 11.48 -6.00 -1.86
CA LYS A 23 11.57 -6.01 -3.32
C LYS A 23 12.93 -6.50 -3.80
N ASP A 24 14.03 -6.07 -3.17
CA ASP A 24 15.36 -6.60 -3.49
C ASP A 24 15.43 -8.12 -3.25
N LEU A 25 14.96 -8.59 -2.09
CA LEU A 25 14.97 -10.01 -1.74
C LEU A 25 14.12 -10.85 -2.70
N TRP A 26 12.91 -10.41 -3.05
CA TRP A 26 12.03 -11.16 -3.94
C TRP A 26 12.47 -11.17 -5.39
N THR A 27 13.13 -10.11 -5.86
CA THR A 27 13.53 -9.99 -7.27
C THR A 27 14.94 -10.47 -7.54
N LYS A 28 15.86 -10.28 -6.58
CA LYS A 28 17.30 -10.58 -6.73
C LYS A 28 17.76 -11.71 -5.82
N GLY A 29 16.99 -12.06 -4.79
CA GLY A 29 17.37 -13.07 -3.79
C GLY A 29 18.41 -12.58 -2.79
N ARG A 30 18.75 -11.29 -2.86
CA ARG A 30 19.79 -10.66 -2.05
C ARG A 30 19.51 -9.17 -1.87
N SER A 31 19.83 -8.62 -0.71
CA SER A 31 19.76 -7.18 -0.42
C SER A 31 20.96 -6.71 0.40
N ASP A 32 21.57 -5.61 -0.06
CA ASP A 32 22.64 -4.86 0.61
C ASP A 32 22.15 -3.46 1.00
N PHE A 33 20.83 -3.31 1.21
CA PHE A 33 20.17 -2.04 1.49
C PHE A 33 20.71 -1.35 2.75
N LYS A 34 20.98 -0.04 2.65
CA LYS A 34 21.44 0.80 3.76
C LYS A 34 20.53 2.03 3.88
N GLY A 35 19.64 2.00 4.87
CA GLY A 35 18.71 3.09 5.18
C GLY A 35 18.86 3.58 6.62
N LYS A 36 17.94 4.47 7.00
CA LYS A 36 17.86 5.06 8.35
C LYS A 36 17.33 4.06 9.38
N HIS A 37 16.46 3.14 8.96
CA HIS A 37 15.79 2.17 9.83
C HIS A 37 16.33 0.75 9.62
N PHE A 38 16.69 0.38 8.39
CA PHE A 38 17.20 -0.95 8.06
C PHE A 38 18.59 -0.88 7.46
N THR A 39 19.44 -1.82 7.87
CA THR A 39 20.78 -2.02 7.34
C THR A 39 20.93 -3.51 7.06
N MET A 40 21.04 -3.87 5.79
CA MET A 40 21.23 -5.22 5.30
C MET A 40 22.68 -5.38 4.83
N GLU A 41 23.27 -6.54 5.06
CA GLU A 41 24.62 -6.91 4.64
C GLU A 41 24.57 -8.32 4.10
N ASP A 42 24.68 -8.47 2.78
CA ASP A 42 24.54 -9.77 2.12
C ASP A 42 23.30 -10.55 2.61
N CYS A 43 22.17 -9.86 2.76
CA CYS A 43 20.96 -10.51 3.24
C CYS A 43 20.37 -11.34 2.12
N GLY A 44 20.32 -12.67 2.27
CA GLY A 44 19.84 -13.60 1.24
C GLY A 44 18.42 -14.12 1.48
N LEU A 45 17.66 -14.33 0.40
CA LEU A 45 16.36 -15.00 0.40
C LEU A 45 16.29 -15.97 -0.79
N LEU A 46 16.34 -17.26 -0.50
CA LEU A 46 16.22 -18.35 -1.48
C LEU A 46 15.32 -19.48 -0.93
N PRO A 47 14.58 -20.19 -1.79
CA PRO A 47 14.43 -19.94 -3.24
C PRO A 47 13.64 -18.65 -3.53
N LEU A 48 13.80 -18.12 -4.76
CA LEU A 48 13.02 -16.98 -5.20
C LEU A 48 11.53 -17.34 -5.32
N PRO A 49 10.62 -16.37 -5.12
CA PRO A 49 9.21 -16.55 -5.44
C PRO A 49 9.01 -17.02 -6.89
N SER A 50 8.10 -17.97 -7.10
CA SER A 50 7.80 -18.51 -8.44
C SER A 50 7.02 -17.53 -9.33
N SER A 51 6.53 -16.44 -8.77
CA SER A 51 5.76 -15.40 -9.44
C SER A 51 5.96 -14.06 -8.75
N ASP A 52 5.65 -12.97 -9.45
CA ASP A 52 5.68 -11.62 -8.90
C ASP A 52 4.76 -11.47 -7.67
N ILE A 53 5.28 -10.86 -6.60
CA ILE A 53 4.53 -10.64 -5.36
C ILE A 53 3.88 -9.27 -5.40
N LYS A 54 2.54 -9.27 -5.38
CA LYS A 54 1.74 -8.04 -5.39
C LYS A 54 1.66 -7.40 -4.02
N LEU A 55 1.85 -6.09 -3.98
CA LEU A 55 1.79 -5.30 -2.75
C LEU A 55 0.44 -4.58 -2.63
N ILE A 56 -0.16 -4.68 -1.45
CA ILE A 56 -1.43 -4.04 -1.13
C ILE A 56 -1.21 -3.11 0.06
N ALA A 57 -1.59 -1.84 -0.07
CA ALA A 57 -1.70 -0.91 1.06
C ALA A 57 -3.16 -0.83 1.54
N ALA A 58 -3.37 -0.47 2.81
CA ALA A 58 -4.70 -0.19 3.37
C ALA A 58 -4.78 1.26 3.87
N GLY A 59 -4.19 2.19 3.11
CA GLY A 59 -4.12 3.59 3.47
C GLY A 59 -5.37 4.33 3.02
N GLN A 60 -6.09 4.95 3.95
CA GLN A 60 -7.13 5.95 3.63
C GLN A 60 -6.49 7.32 3.35
N SER A 61 -7.33 8.35 3.17
CA SER A 61 -6.96 9.72 2.82
C SER A 61 -5.81 10.29 3.68
N GLY A 62 -4.70 10.66 3.06
CA GLY A 62 -3.56 11.33 3.68
C GLY A 62 -2.35 11.30 2.76
N GLN A 63 -1.69 12.44 2.56
CA GLN A 63 -0.66 12.63 1.52
C GLN A 63 0.42 11.54 1.53
N LEU A 64 0.98 11.24 2.71
CA LEU A 64 2.04 10.24 2.87
C LEU A 64 1.58 8.83 2.50
N ARG A 65 0.32 8.48 2.81
CA ARG A 65 -0.24 7.15 2.52
C ARG A 65 -0.46 6.97 1.03
N THR A 66 -1.01 8.01 0.40
CA THR A 66 -1.29 8.05 -1.03
C THR A 66 0.01 7.99 -1.84
N ALA A 67 1.02 8.76 -1.44
CA ALA A 67 2.34 8.72 -2.07
C ALA A 67 3.00 7.33 -1.95
N PHE A 68 2.95 6.72 -0.75
CA PHE A 68 3.46 5.38 -0.54
C PHE A 68 2.77 4.34 -1.43
N ALA A 69 1.43 4.34 -1.44
CA ALA A 69 0.66 3.39 -2.24
C ALA A 69 0.90 3.58 -3.74
N ALA A 70 0.86 4.82 -4.23
CA ALA A 70 1.13 5.16 -5.63
C ALA A 70 2.51 4.67 -6.09
N LYS A 71 3.54 4.88 -5.26
CA LYS A 71 4.93 4.54 -5.59
C LYS A 71 5.25 3.06 -5.45
N TYR A 72 4.71 2.38 -4.44
CA TYR A 72 5.18 1.03 -4.08
C TYR A 72 4.18 -0.10 -4.27
N CYS A 73 2.87 0.16 -4.21
CA CYS A 73 1.83 -0.87 -4.18
C CYS A 73 1.20 -1.11 -5.56
N ASP A 74 0.59 -2.27 -5.75
CA ASP A 74 -0.24 -2.62 -6.92
C ASP A 74 -1.72 -2.32 -6.64
N TYR A 75 -2.12 -2.43 -5.38
CA TYR A 75 -3.48 -2.15 -4.92
C TYR A 75 -3.51 -1.27 -3.67
N ASN A 76 -4.58 -0.50 -3.50
CA ASN A 76 -4.88 0.19 -2.25
C ASN A 76 -6.31 -0.12 -1.79
N PHE A 77 -6.43 -0.57 -0.55
CA PHE A 77 -7.69 -0.93 0.07
C PHE A 77 -8.32 0.31 0.72
N THR A 78 -9.55 0.64 0.33
CA THR A 78 -10.33 1.75 0.90
C THR A 78 -11.69 1.31 1.40
N SER A 79 -12.33 2.14 2.22
CA SER A 79 -13.67 1.83 2.74
C SER A 79 -14.74 2.34 1.78
N GLY A 80 -15.79 1.54 1.56
CA GLY A 80 -17.02 2.03 0.96
C GLY A 80 -17.67 3.12 1.84
N SER A 81 -18.52 3.93 1.23
CA SER A 81 -19.27 4.99 1.91
C SER A 81 -20.75 4.92 1.54
N GLY A 82 -21.62 5.29 2.48
CA GLY A 82 -23.08 5.29 2.31
C GLY A 82 -23.73 3.90 2.35
N VAL A 83 -25.07 3.89 2.28
CA VAL A 83 -25.90 2.67 2.20
C VAL A 83 -26.50 2.59 0.80
N ASN A 84 -26.29 1.47 0.11
CA ASN A 84 -26.73 1.26 -1.28
C ASN A 84 -26.23 2.33 -2.28
N GLN A 85 -25.07 2.93 -2.01
CA GLN A 85 -24.43 3.94 -2.86
C GLN A 85 -23.10 3.41 -3.42
N PRO A 86 -23.14 2.55 -4.46
CA PRO A 86 -21.96 1.82 -4.92
C PRO A 86 -20.84 2.71 -5.48
N THR A 87 -21.09 4.00 -5.74
CA THR A 87 -20.13 4.94 -6.33
C THR A 87 -19.66 6.03 -5.36
N ALA A 88 -20.11 6.05 -4.11
CA ALA A 88 -19.79 7.11 -3.14
C ALA A 88 -18.31 7.14 -2.73
N PHE A 89 -17.53 6.09 -3.04
CA PHE A 89 -16.10 6.04 -2.76
C PHE A 89 -15.24 6.86 -3.74
N LYS A 90 -15.80 7.31 -4.89
CA LYS A 90 -15.03 7.91 -5.99
C LYS A 90 -14.17 9.09 -5.54
N GLU A 91 -14.77 10.07 -4.89
CA GLU A 91 -14.07 11.29 -4.45
C GLU A 91 -12.95 10.99 -3.46
N ALA A 92 -13.21 10.09 -2.50
CA ALA A 92 -12.21 9.69 -1.51
C ALA A 92 -10.95 9.06 -2.13
N ASN A 93 -11.06 8.53 -3.36
CA ASN A 93 -9.97 7.85 -4.07
C ASN A 93 -9.32 8.70 -5.17
N SER A 94 -9.83 9.91 -5.48
CA SER A 94 -9.29 10.74 -6.57
C SER A 94 -7.81 11.04 -6.40
N ARG A 95 -7.38 11.36 -5.17
CA ARG A 95 -5.98 11.66 -4.83
C ARG A 95 -5.03 10.50 -5.15
N LEU A 96 -5.48 9.25 -4.97
CA LEU A 96 -4.67 8.09 -5.33
C LEU A 96 -4.55 7.93 -6.84
N VAL A 97 -5.63 8.19 -7.59
CA VAL A 97 -5.60 8.16 -9.05
C VAL A 97 -4.62 9.21 -9.57
N GLU A 98 -4.68 10.44 -9.05
CA GLU A 98 -3.75 11.52 -9.39
C GLU A 98 -2.30 11.15 -9.05
N ALA A 99 -2.03 10.71 -7.82
CA ALA A 99 -0.68 10.31 -7.41
C ALA A 99 -0.14 9.14 -8.22
N SER A 100 -0.97 8.15 -8.56
CA SER A 100 -0.56 7.00 -9.39
C SER A 100 -0.23 7.44 -10.82
N THR A 101 -0.95 8.43 -11.34
CA THR A 101 -0.67 9.04 -12.65
C THR A 101 0.67 9.75 -12.64
N ILE A 102 0.96 10.52 -11.59
CA ILE A 102 2.25 11.21 -11.41
C ILE A 102 3.42 10.21 -11.35
N GLU A 103 3.25 9.10 -10.63
CA GLU A 103 4.26 8.03 -10.55
C GLU A 103 4.33 7.16 -11.81
N GLY A 104 3.43 7.37 -12.79
CA GLY A 104 3.35 6.55 -14.01
C GLY A 104 2.97 5.09 -13.76
N ARG A 105 2.30 4.81 -12.63
CA ARG A 105 1.91 3.45 -12.21
C ARG A 105 0.40 3.29 -12.25
N ASN A 106 -0.05 2.06 -12.54
CA ASN A 106 -1.45 1.70 -12.42
C ASN A 106 -1.70 1.03 -11.06
N VAL A 107 -2.24 1.78 -10.09
CA VAL A 107 -2.59 1.27 -8.76
C VAL A 107 -4.11 1.17 -8.65
N SER A 108 -4.60 -0.05 -8.46
CA SER A 108 -6.04 -0.33 -8.41
C SER A 108 -6.61 -0.15 -7.00
N VAL A 109 -7.87 0.28 -6.90
CA VAL A 109 -8.57 0.43 -5.62
C VAL A 109 -9.43 -0.80 -5.34
N LEU A 110 -9.24 -1.40 -4.16
CA LEU A 110 -10.11 -2.42 -3.61
C LEU A 110 -11.02 -1.79 -2.55
N VAL A 111 -12.34 -1.85 -2.74
CA VAL A 111 -13.30 -1.21 -1.84
C VAL A 111 -13.94 -2.23 -0.91
N SER A 112 -13.76 -2.03 0.40
CA SER A 112 -14.43 -2.83 1.42
C SER A 112 -15.91 -2.49 1.47
N ILE A 113 -16.78 -3.49 1.25
CA ILE A 113 -18.23 -3.35 1.33
C ILE A 113 -18.81 -4.38 2.28
N HIS A 114 -19.85 -3.98 3.02
CA HIS A 114 -20.66 -4.88 3.82
C HIS A 114 -21.97 -5.16 3.10
N GLY A 115 -22.23 -6.44 2.81
CA GLY A 115 -23.40 -6.86 2.03
C GLY A 115 -24.52 -7.39 2.93
N HIS A 116 -25.74 -6.89 2.72
CA HIS A 116 -26.96 -7.47 3.29
C HIS A 116 -27.83 -8.01 2.16
N CYS A 117 -27.85 -9.33 1.99
CA CYS A 117 -28.72 -10.01 1.04
C CYS A 117 -29.70 -10.92 1.80
N ARG A 118 -30.99 -10.84 1.47
CA ARG A 118 -32.03 -11.75 1.95
C ARG A 118 -32.82 -12.29 0.76
N ARG A 119 -33.19 -13.56 0.82
CA ARG A 119 -34.10 -14.18 -0.16
C ARG A 119 -35.53 -13.77 0.18
N ASN A 120 -36.29 -13.26 -0.80
CA ASN A 120 -37.73 -13.06 -0.63
C ASN A 120 -38.41 -14.44 -0.60
N GLY A 121 -39.30 -14.62 0.39
CA GLY A 121 -40.15 -15.80 0.53
C GLY A 121 -41.32 -15.78 -0.45
#